data_AF-U7UTD3-F1
#
_entry.id   AF-U7UTD3-F1
#
_cell.length_a   1.000
_cell.length_b   1.000
_cell.length_c   1.000
_cell.angle_alpha   90.00
_cell.angle_beta   90.00
_cell.angle_gamma   90.00
#
_symmetry.space_group_name_H-M   'P 1'
#
loop_
_entity.id
_entity.type
_entity.pdbx_description
1 polymer ?
#
loop_
_entity_poly.entity_id
_entity_poly.type
_entity_poly.pdbx_seq_one_letter_code
_entity_poly.pdbx_strand_id
1 'polypeptide(L)'
;MNRTNYFNYIEEKLNTLAYRIEVRSKLNLLELNIHSENFFANLCNIIFGLELENLNFSYQNIDGIDLIDHKNKVVVQVSSTCTKTKIENSLSKNIYTKYKDYNYKFMSISKNAPSSLKNKTFQNPYSMQFNPKQDIWDIGLLLKKTLNQTVSKQRCLYDFIKAELGQDVDCVKIESNLAKVINILAEETLDINAGSPEINSFAIEDKILFNDLEDAKDIIDEYKIFYHRLDEIYSEFDREGKNKSFSVLQEIRRRYIELNRLNYTPTDIFYEIINCVMKVIIGSSNYIEIPMEELQLCTDILVVDAFIRCKIFNNPEGYNHVITR
;
A
#
# COMPACT_ATOMS: atom_id res chain seq x y z
N MET A 1 9.10 -7.25 -15.80
CA MET A 1 9.41 -7.71 -14.43
C MET A 1 8.16 -7.45 -13.61
N ASN A 2 7.44 -8.50 -13.16
CA ASN A 2 6.12 -8.36 -12.52
C ASN A 2 6.24 -7.76 -11.11
N ARG A 3 6.49 -6.45 -11.03
CA ARG A 3 6.30 -5.66 -9.82
C ARG A 3 4.79 -5.44 -9.63
N THR A 4 4.31 -5.43 -8.40
CA THR A 4 2.93 -5.03 -8.07
C THR A 4 2.76 -3.55 -8.44
N ASN A 5 1.53 -3.14 -8.76
CA ASN A 5 1.26 -1.73 -9.03
C ASN A 5 1.49 -0.87 -7.78
N TYR A 6 1.25 -1.44 -6.59
CA TYR A 6 1.59 -0.83 -5.30
C TYR A 6 3.06 -0.44 -5.19
N PHE A 7 4.00 -1.36 -5.48
CA PHE A 7 5.42 -1.05 -5.38
C PHE A 7 5.83 0.10 -6.31
N ASN A 8 5.36 0.09 -7.57
CA ASN A 8 5.70 1.13 -8.54
C ASN A 8 5.22 2.51 -8.07
N TYR A 9 4.00 2.58 -7.53
CA TYR A 9 3.45 3.81 -6.95
C TYR A 9 4.27 4.30 -5.75
N ILE A 10 4.59 3.40 -4.81
CA ILE A 10 5.40 3.69 -3.63
C ILE A 10 6.79 4.19 -4.04
N GLU A 11 7.44 3.52 -5.01
CA GLU A 11 8.72 3.90 -5.58
C GLU A 11 8.68 5.31 -6.14
N GLU A 12 7.70 5.62 -6.97
CA GLU A 12 7.55 6.93 -7.62
C GLU A 12 7.39 8.04 -6.57
N LYS A 13 6.46 7.87 -5.62
CA LYS A 13 6.14 8.89 -4.61
C LYS A 13 7.30 9.14 -3.66
N LEU A 14 7.97 8.08 -3.18
CA LEU A 14 9.12 8.24 -2.28
C LEU A 14 10.32 8.91 -2.97
N ASN A 15 10.64 8.52 -4.21
CA ASN A 15 11.72 9.17 -4.95
C ASN A 15 11.39 10.63 -5.29
N THR A 16 10.13 10.92 -5.62
CA THR A 16 9.66 12.28 -5.88
C THR A 16 9.78 13.15 -4.63
N LEU A 17 9.35 12.65 -3.47
CA LEU A 17 9.49 13.34 -2.19
C LEU A 17 10.97 13.61 -1.87
N ALA A 18 11.83 12.59 -2.01
CA ALA A 18 13.26 12.71 -1.74
C ALA A 18 13.95 13.76 -2.63
N TYR A 19 13.60 13.79 -3.93
CA TYR A 19 14.09 14.81 -4.86
C TYR A 19 13.62 16.21 -4.48
N ARG A 20 12.34 16.38 -4.12
CA ARG A 20 11.79 17.66 -3.67
C ARG A 20 12.47 18.14 -2.40
N ILE A 21 12.71 17.26 -1.43
CA ILE A 21 13.47 17.55 -0.22
C ILE A 21 14.88 18.04 -0.56
N GLU A 22 15.57 17.35 -1.46
CA GLU A 22 16.93 17.72 -1.87
C GLU A 22 16.95 19.13 -2.50
N VAL A 23 16.08 19.39 -3.46
CA VAL A 23 16.04 20.68 -4.17
C VAL A 23 15.68 21.81 -3.22
N ARG A 24 14.66 21.64 -2.37
CA ARG A 24 14.23 22.67 -1.40
C ARG A 24 15.27 22.95 -0.33
N SER A 25 15.97 21.91 0.13
CA SER A 25 17.08 22.08 1.09
C SER A 25 18.21 22.93 0.50
N LYS A 26 18.52 22.81 -0.80
CA LYS A 26 19.50 23.68 -1.49
C LYS A 26 19.04 25.14 -1.60
N LEU A 27 17.73 25.39 -1.53
CA LEU A 27 17.12 26.71 -1.53
C LEU A 27 16.91 27.27 -0.11
N ASN A 28 17.42 26.60 0.93
CA ASN A 28 17.17 26.93 2.34
C ASN A 28 15.69 26.91 2.77
N LEU A 29 14.84 26.18 2.04
CA LEU A 29 13.42 25.97 2.37
C LEU A 29 13.25 24.67 3.16
N LEU A 30 13.33 24.74 4.49
CA LEU A 30 13.41 23.58 5.38
C LEU A 30 12.08 23.10 5.97
N GLU A 31 10.98 23.81 5.74
CA GLU A 31 9.64 23.47 6.28
C GLU A 31 9.22 22.03 5.95
N LEU A 32 9.54 21.57 4.73
CA LEU A 32 9.20 20.23 4.26
C LEU A 32 9.98 19.13 5.01
N ASN A 33 11.15 19.44 5.59
CA ASN A 33 11.92 18.47 6.38
C ASN A 33 11.21 18.19 7.71
N ILE A 34 10.66 19.21 8.37
CA ILE A 34 9.95 19.05 9.65
C ILE A 34 8.69 18.21 9.46
N HIS A 35 7.89 18.52 8.44
CA HIS A 35 6.72 17.70 8.11
C HIS A 35 7.10 16.27 7.67
N SER A 36 8.27 16.09 7.06
CA SER A 36 8.71 14.75 6.64
C SER A 36 9.09 13.83 7.79
N GLU A 37 9.45 14.34 8.97
CA GLU A 37 9.81 13.50 10.12
C GLU A 37 8.66 12.57 10.53
N ASN A 38 7.45 13.11 10.69
CA ASN A 38 6.27 12.32 11.04
C ASN A 38 5.92 11.30 9.95
N PHE A 39 6.00 11.73 8.69
CA PHE A 39 5.81 10.83 7.55
C PHE A 39 6.81 9.66 7.58
N PHE A 40 8.11 9.93 7.75
CA PHE A 40 9.13 8.89 7.78
C PHE A 40 9.09 8.04 9.05
N ALA A 41 8.61 8.59 10.17
CA ALA A 41 8.35 7.82 11.38
C ALA A 41 7.29 6.75 11.13
N ASN A 42 6.11 7.16 10.65
CA ASN A 42 5.01 6.25 10.33
C ASN A 42 5.40 5.24 9.25
N LEU A 43 6.11 5.68 8.19
CA LEU A 43 6.63 4.79 7.16
C LEU A 43 7.56 3.72 7.74
N CYS A 44 8.50 4.12 8.61
CA CYS A 44 9.42 3.20 9.26
C CYS A 44 8.71 2.25 10.24
N ASN A 45 7.67 2.73 10.93
CA ASN A 45 6.83 1.91 11.81
C ASN A 45 6.19 0.76 11.02
N ILE A 46 5.63 1.06 9.84
CA ILE A 46 5.03 0.05 8.97
C ILE A 46 6.09 -0.91 8.43
N ILE A 47 7.23 -0.42 7.93
CA ILE A 47 8.26 -1.23 7.26
C ILE A 47 9.04 -2.12 8.24
N PHE A 48 9.36 -1.60 9.43
CA PHE A 48 10.25 -2.24 10.40
C PHE A 48 9.53 -2.81 11.62
N GLY A 49 8.22 -2.55 11.79
CA GLY A 49 7.46 -2.98 12.97
C GLY A 49 7.87 -2.22 14.23
N LEU A 50 8.11 -0.92 14.09
CA LEU A 50 8.51 -0.01 15.18
C LEU A 50 7.33 0.86 15.64
N GLU A 51 7.53 1.56 16.75
CA GLU A 51 6.62 2.53 17.36
C GLU A 51 7.36 3.88 17.54
N LEU A 52 7.96 4.38 16.45
CA LEU A 52 8.65 5.67 16.40
C LEU A 52 7.65 6.82 16.57
N GLU A 53 7.92 7.69 17.51
CA GLU A 53 7.25 8.97 17.71
C GLU A 53 8.24 10.14 17.52
N ASN A 54 7.73 11.29 17.08
CA ASN A 54 8.55 12.48 16.92
C ASN A 54 8.78 13.14 18.29
N LEU A 55 10.05 13.22 18.68
CA LEU A 55 10.45 13.69 19.99
C LEU A 55 10.19 15.19 20.19
N ASN A 56 10.08 15.97 19.10
CA ASN A 56 9.78 17.39 19.14
C ASN A 56 8.40 17.70 19.73
N PHE A 57 7.46 16.74 19.75
CA PHE A 57 6.15 16.90 20.40
C PHE A 57 6.24 16.83 21.93
N SER A 58 7.13 15.99 22.46
CA SER A 58 7.27 15.74 23.89
C SER A 58 8.27 16.69 24.54
N TYR A 59 9.30 17.11 23.81
CA TYR A 59 10.36 17.99 24.30
C TYR A 59 10.85 18.93 23.19
N GLN A 60 10.86 20.24 23.45
CA GLN A 60 11.37 21.19 22.45
C GLN A 60 12.89 21.06 22.28
N ASN A 61 13.34 20.93 21.02
CA ASN A 61 14.73 21.06 20.58
C ASN A 61 15.73 20.07 21.23
N ILE A 62 15.40 18.78 21.32
CA ILE A 62 16.40 17.77 21.69
C ILE A 62 17.38 17.58 20.54
N ASP A 63 18.54 18.23 20.65
CA ASP A 63 19.58 18.17 19.64
C ASP A 63 20.15 16.75 19.49
N GLY A 64 19.94 16.16 18.32
CA GLY A 64 20.53 14.89 17.91
C GLY A 64 19.53 13.77 17.67
N ILE A 65 18.36 13.78 18.33
CA ILE A 65 17.33 12.73 18.22
C ILE A 65 16.05 13.38 17.70
N ASP A 66 15.60 12.94 16.53
CA ASP A 66 14.36 13.44 15.93
C ASP A 66 13.19 12.48 16.24
N LEU A 67 13.43 11.17 16.17
CA LEU A 67 12.43 10.13 16.47
C LEU A 67 12.91 9.17 17.55
N ILE A 68 11.99 8.65 18.34
CA ILE A 68 12.27 7.68 19.39
C ILE A 68 11.22 6.57 19.42
N ASP A 69 11.63 5.35 19.72
CA ASP A 69 10.76 4.24 20.08
C ASP A 69 11.22 3.72 21.45
N HIS A 70 10.40 3.97 22.46
CA HIS A 70 10.70 3.59 23.84
C HIS A 70 10.61 2.07 24.07
N LYS A 71 9.76 1.37 23.33
CA LYS A 71 9.47 -0.06 23.51
C LYS A 71 10.58 -0.92 22.91
N ASN A 72 10.96 -0.64 21.66
CA ASN A 72 12.02 -1.35 20.95
C ASN A 72 13.41 -0.75 21.22
N LYS A 73 13.48 0.33 22.00
CA LYS A 73 14.70 1.07 22.34
C LYS A 73 15.47 1.49 21.09
N VAL A 74 14.83 2.27 20.23
CA VAL A 74 15.43 2.82 19.01
C VAL A 74 15.41 4.34 19.07
N VAL A 75 16.52 4.98 18.71
CA VAL A 75 16.59 6.43 18.47
C VAL A 75 17.01 6.66 17.02
N VAL A 76 16.35 7.60 16.36
CA VAL A 76 16.59 7.90 14.95
C VAL A 76 16.88 9.38 14.80
N GLN A 77 17.97 9.67 14.11
CA GLN A 77 18.20 10.99 13.54
C GLN A 77 17.72 11.01 12.09
N VAL A 78 16.90 11.99 11.73
CA VAL A 78 16.40 12.25 10.39
C VAL A 78 17.21 13.39 9.76
N SER A 79 17.64 13.21 8.50
CA SER A 79 18.47 14.23 7.84
C SER A 79 18.33 14.21 6.32
N SER A 80 18.22 15.41 5.72
CA SER A 80 18.30 15.61 4.27
C SER A 80 19.74 15.62 3.74
N THR A 81 20.73 15.36 4.58
CA THR A 81 22.14 15.20 4.20
C THR A 81 22.69 13.90 4.76
N CYS A 82 23.48 13.17 3.96
CA CYS A 82 24.08 11.91 4.39
C CYS A 82 25.59 11.91 4.10
N THR A 83 26.37 12.39 5.07
CA THR A 83 27.83 12.44 5.01
C THR A 83 28.42 11.87 6.29
N LYS A 84 29.69 11.45 6.24
CA LYS A 84 30.40 10.95 7.42
C LYS A 84 30.39 11.99 8.56
N THR A 85 30.75 13.24 8.24
CA THR A 85 30.74 14.35 9.19
C THR A 85 29.36 14.59 9.80
N LYS A 86 28.28 14.53 9.01
CA LYS A 86 26.92 14.71 9.56
C LYS A 86 26.56 13.63 10.58
N ILE A 87 26.89 12.38 10.28
CA ILE A 87 26.63 11.25 11.18
C ILE A 87 27.50 11.34 12.45
N GLU A 88 28.80 11.63 12.31
CA GLU A 88 29.70 11.80 13.47
C GLU A 88 29.29 12.98 14.36
N ASN A 89 28.86 14.10 13.76
CA ASN A 89 28.34 15.25 14.51
C ASN A 89 27.08 14.89 15.32
N SER A 90 26.26 13.97 14.81
CA SER A 90 25.13 13.45 15.56
C SER A 90 25.56 12.51 16.67
N LEU A 91 26.33 11.48 16.37
CA LEU A 91 26.85 10.54 17.37
C LEU A 91 27.65 11.22 18.49
N SER A 92 28.15 12.44 18.25
CA SER A 92 28.86 13.28 19.22
C SER A 92 27.95 14.17 20.08
N LYS A 93 26.62 14.04 19.99
CA LYS A 93 25.68 14.77 20.87
C LYS A 93 25.62 14.14 22.26
N ASN A 94 25.79 14.96 23.28
CA ASN A 94 25.84 14.52 24.68
C ASN A 94 24.57 13.82 25.17
N ILE A 95 23.43 14.06 24.52
CA ILE A 95 22.15 13.44 24.85
C ILE A 95 22.22 11.91 24.84
N TYR A 96 23.08 11.34 23.99
CA TYR A 96 23.26 9.89 23.86
C TYR A 96 23.82 9.21 25.10
N THR A 97 24.39 9.97 26.05
CA THR A 97 24.74 9.44 27.38
C THR A 97 23.54 8.85 28.14
N LYS A 98 22.32 9.35 27.86
CA LYS A 98 21.06 8.89 28.46
C LYS A 98 20.43 7.69 27.76
N TYR A 99 20.89 7.35 26.55
CA TYR A 99 20.26 6.36 25.65
C TYR A 99 21.24 5.25 25.25
N LYS A 100 22.22 4.92 26.10
CA LYS A 100 23.28 3.95 25.76
C LYS A 100 22.76 2.54 25.44
N ASP A 101 21.61 2.17 25.99
CA ASP A 101 20.95 0.89 25.74
C ASP A 101 20.03 0.91 24.50
N TYR A 102 19.94 2.05 23.80
CA TYR A 102 19.18 2.20 22.57
C TYR A 102 20.03 1.93 21.33
N ASN A 103 19.36 1.45 20.29
CA ASN A 103 19.90 1.33 18.93
C ASN A 103 19.81 2.67 18.22
N TYR A 104 20.94 3.18 17.74
CA TYR A 104 20.99 4.41 16.96
C TYR A 104 20.82 4.11 15.48
N LYS A 105 19.91 4.83 14.83
CA LYS A 105 19.67 4.78 13.39
C LYS A 105 19.83 6.18 12.79
N PHE A 106 20.31 6.23 11.55
CA PHE A 106 20.41 7.46 10.78
C PHE A 106 19.54 7.33 9.53
N MET A 107 18.49 8.14 9.44
CA MET A 107 17.55 8.16 8.33
C MET A 107 17.86 9.30 7.35
N SER A 108 18.31 8.93 6.15
CA SER A 108 18.54 9.84 5.04
C SER A 108 17.30 9.95 4.16
N ILE A 109 16.66 11.12 4.18
CA ILE A 109 15.35 11.34 3.53
C ILE A 109 15.42 11.88 2.11
N SER A 110 16.61 12.26 1.64
CA SER A 110 16.81 12.91 0.33
C SER A 110 17.80 12.17 -0.57
N LYS A 111 18.72 11.40 0.02
CA LYS A 111 19.84 10.78 -0.69
C LYS A 111 20.05 9.34 -0.24
N ASN A 112 20.39 8.48 -1.20
CA ASN A 112 20.88 7.15 -0.88
C ASN A 112 22.30 7.23 -0.31
N ALA A 113 22.54 6.48 0.76
CA ALA A 113 23.85 6.42 1.38
C ALA A 113 24.76 5.52 0.52
N PRO A 114 25.88 6.05 0.01
CA PRO A 114 26.75 5.27 -0.86
C PRO A 114 27.39 4.11 -0.07
N SER A 115 27.63 2.97 -0.73
CA SER A 115 28.27 1.81 -0.10
C SER A 115 29.62 2.15 0.54
N SER A 116 30.36 3.10 -0.03
CA SER A 116 31.62 3.60 0.52
C SER A 116 31.45 4.29 1.87
N LEU A 117 30.29 4.90 2.16
CA LEU A 117 29.98 5.49 3.47
C LEU A 117 29.60 4.41 4.49
N LYS A 118 28.77 3.43 4.07
CA LYS A 118 28.33 2.30 4.93
C LYS A 118 29.49 1.38 5.36
N ASN A 119 30.63 1.44 4.68
CA ASN A 119 31.85 0.69 5.02
C ASN A 119 32.86 1.49 5.86
N LYS A 120 32.58 2.74 6.23
CA LYS A 120 33.49 3.55 7.06
C LYS A 120 33.32 3.24 8.54
N THR A 121 34.37 3.56 9.30
CA THR A 121 34.31 3.74 10.75
C THR A 121 33.90 5.18 11.09
N PHE A 122 33.18 5.34 12.19
CA PHE A 122 32.62 6.61 12.65
C PHE A 122 33.08 6.88 14.08
N GLN A 123 33.42 8.13 14.37
CA GLN A 123 33.56 8.58 15.75
C GLN A 123 32.20 8.48 16.47
N ASN A 124 32.20 7.74 17.57
CA ASN A 124 31.01 7.45 18.38
C ASN A 124 31.39 7.55 19.87
N PRO A 125 31.63 8.77 20.38
CA PRO A 125 32.21 8.99 21.70
C PRO A 125 31.31 8.49 22.84
N TYR A 126 30.00 8.38 22.62
CA TYR A 126 29.05 7.85 23.61
C TYR A 126 28.72 6.38 23.43
N SER A 127 29.39 5.70 22.48
CA SER A 127 29.28 4.26 22.24
C SER A 127 27.85 3.77 21.97
N MET A 128 27.09 4.55 21.21
CA MET A 128 25.76 4.13 20.74
C MET A 128 25.85 2.84 19.92
N GLN A 129 24.84 1.98 20.01
CA GLN A 129 24.75 0.77 19.17
C GLN A 129 24.46 1.20 17.73
N PHE A 130 25.50 1.19 16.88
CA PHE A 130 25.41 1.66 15.51
C PHE A 130 26.26 0.80 14.57
N ASN A 131 25.60 0.12 13.64
CA ASN A 131 26.20 -0.60 12.53
C ASN A 131 25.88 0.12 11.20
N PRO A 132 26.83 0.87 10.60
CA PRO A 132 26.58 1.67 9.41
C PRO A 132 25.99 0.92 8.20
N LYS A 133 26.19 -0.40 8.12
CA LYS A 133 25.65 -1.23 7.03
C LYS A 133 24.14 -1.48 7.16
N GLN A 134 23.63 -1.51 8.38
CA GLN A 134 22.24 -1.84 8.70
C GLN A 134 21.44 -0.63 9.18
N ASP A 135 22.13 0.33 9.80
CA ASP A 135 21.53 1.40 10.59
C ASP A 135 21.56 2.76 9.89
N ILE A 136 22.16 2.83 8.70
CA ILE A 136 21.95 3.94 7.78
C ILE A 136 20.78 3.57 6.86
N TRP A 137 19.63 4.13 7.20
CA TRP A 137 18.39 4.00 6.44
C TRP A 137 18.34 5.08 5.37
N ASP A 138 17.94 4.68 4.17
CA ASP A 138 17.77 5.56 3.02
C ASP A 138 16.60 5.05 2.17
N ILE A 139 16.17 5.87 1.21
CA ILE A 139 15.05 5.51 0.31
C ILE A 139 15.29 4.17 -0.38
N GLY A 140 16.52 3.91 -0.83
CA GLY A 140 16.88 2.63 -1.45
C GLY A 140 16.68 1.43 -0.53
N LEU A 141 17.04 1.53 0.76
CA LEU A 141 16.80 0.49 1.75
C LEU A 141 15.31 0.30 2.02
N LEU A 142 14.56 1.40 2.18
CA LEU A 142 13.11 1.34 2.39
C LEU A 142 12.42 0.64 1.22
N LEU A 143 12.71 1.06 -0.02
CA LEU A 143 12.17 0.42 -1.22
C LEU A 143 12.59 -1.05 -1.32
N LYS A 144 13.84 -1.40 -1.02
CA LYS A 144 14.29 -2.80 -1.00
C LYS A 144 13.52 -3.61 0.04
N LYS A 145 13.22 -3.05 1.21
CA LYS A 145 12.42 -3.73 2.23
C LYS A 145 10.98 -3.90 1.74
N THR A 146 10.35 -2.85 1.24
CA THR A 146 8.99 -2.88 0.68
C THR A 146 8.83 -3.91 -0.44
N LEU A 147 9.80 -4.00 -1.36
CA LEU A 147 9.77 -4.94 -2.48
C LEU A 147 9.66 -6.40 -2.05
N ASN A 148 10.22 -6.74 -0.87
CA ASN A 148 10.24 -8.11 -0.35
C ASN A 148 9.08 -8.38 0.63
N GLN A 149 8.12 -7.46 0.77
CA GLN A 149 6.94 -7.66 1.61
C GLN A 149 5.81 -8.36 0.85
N THR A 150 4.87 -8.95 1.59
CA THR A 150 3.61 -9.50 1.06
C THR A 150 2.77 -8.43 0.38
N VAL A 151 1.82 -8.84 -0.47
CA VAL A 151 0.91 -7.90 -1.14
C VAL A 151 0.08 -7.09 -0.14
N SER A 152 -0.42 -7.74 0.92
CA SER A 152 -1.18 -7.08 1.99
C SER A 152 -0.38 -5.95 2.64
N LYS A 153 0.89 -6.21 2.94
CA LYS A 153 1.77 -5.20 3.52
C LYS A 153 2.14 -4.10 2.53
N GLN A 154 2.29 -4.43 1.25
CA GLN A 154 2.48 -3.43 0.19
C GLN A 154 1.22 -2.57 -0.03
N ARG A 155 0.02 -3.15 0.09
CA ARG A 155 -1.25 -2.41 0.05
C ARG A 155 -1.34 -1.43 1.21
N CYS A 156 -1.06 -1.88 2.43
CA CYS A 156 -1.00 -1.01 3.62
C CYS A 156 -0.04 0.18 3.43
N LEU A 157 1.15 -0.06 2.85
CA LEU A 157 2.09 1.01 2.52
C LEU A 157 1.58 1.95 1.42
N TYR A 158 0.92 1.40 0.40
CA TYR A 158 0.28 2.18 -0.65
C TYR A 158 -0.80 3.11 -0.07
N ASP A 159 -1.69 2.60 0.78
CA ASP A 159 -2.78 3.39 1.36
C ASP A 159 -2.24 4.52 2.23
N PHE A 160 -1.24 4.25 3.07
CA PHE A 160 -0.54 5.28 3.85
C PHE A 160 0.09 6.35 2.95
N ILE A 161 0.84 5.96 1.92
CA ILE A 161 1.50 6.89 1.01
C ILE A 161 0.49 7.67 0.16
N LYS A 162 -0.63 7.06 -0.23
CA LYS A 162 -1.73 7.74 -0.92
C LYS A 162 -2.37 8.79 -0.02
N ALA A 163 -2.63 8.48 1.25
CA ALA A 163 -3.21 9.44 2.19
C ALA A 163 -2.30 10.67 2.40
N GLU A 164 -0.98 10.47 2.42
CA GLU A 164 0.00 11.53 2.71
C GLU A 164 0.48 12.29 1.45
N LEU A 165 0.63 11.59 0.32
CA LEU A 165 1.31 12.08 -0.91
C LEU A 165 0.50 11.83 -2.20
N GLY A 166 -0.69 11.24 -2.09
CA GLY A 166 -1.57 10.93 -3.21
C GLY A 166 -2.28 12.15 -3.76
N GLN A 167 -3.03 11.92 -4.83
CA GLN A 167 -3.93 12.92 -5.40
C GLN A 167 -5.37 12.62 -4.97
N ASP A 168 -6.19 13.66 -4.88
CA ASP A 168 -7.61 13.51 -4.65
C ASP A 168 -8.27 12.78 -5.83
N VAL A 169 -9.19 11.89 -5.51
CA VAL A 169 -9.96 11.16 -6.51
C VAL A 169 -11.08 12.05 -7.03
N ASP A 170 -11.19 12.16 -8.35
CA ASP A 170 -12.30 12.85 -9.00
C ASP A 170 -13.56 11.97 -8.97
N CYS A 171 -14.36 12.14 -7.92
CA CYS A 171 -15.57 11.33 -7.69
C CYS A 171 -16.57 11.42 -8.85
N VAL A 172 -16.55 12.50 -9.65
CA VAL A 172 -17.46 12.67 -10.80
C VAL A 172 -17.13 11.67 -11.91
N LYS A 173 -15.86 11.24 -12.01
CA LYS A 173 -15.42 10.30 -13.06
C LYS A 173 -15.63 8.84 -12.71
N ILE A 174 -15.97 8.51 -11.45
CA ILE A 174 -16.07 7.12 -10.97
C ILE A 174 -16.93 6.26 -11.90
N GLU A 175 -18.13 6.71 -12.24
CA GLU A 175 -19.04 5.95 -13.10
C GLU A 175 -18.48 5.74 -14.51
N SER A 176 -17.92 6.81 -15.10
CA SER A 176 -17.32 6.73 -16.43
C SER A 176 -16.09 5.83 -16.45
N ASN A 177 -15.31 5.80 -15.36
CA ASN A 177 -14.14 4.94 -15.22
C ASN A 177 -14.53 3.49 -14.96
N LEU A 178 -15.54 3.24 -14.11
CA LEU A 178 -16.13 1.91 -13.92
C LEU A 178 -16.64 1.36 -15.26
N ALA A 179 -17.39 2.15 -16.02
CA ALA A 179 -17.87 1.76 -17.34
C ALA A 179 -16.74 1.40 -18.31
N LYS A 180 -15.65 2.18 -18.35
CA LYS A 180 -14.45 1.87 -19.16
C LYS A 180 -13.81 0.56 -18.72
N VAL A 181 -13.57 0.39 -17.42
CA VAL A 181 -12.92 -0.79 -16.85
C VAL A 181 -13.75 -2.06 -17.09
N ILE A 182 -15.08 -1.99 -16.90
CA ILE A 182 -16.00 -3.09 -17.17
C ILE A 182 -15.95 -3.50 -18.63
N ASN A 183 -15.98 -2.55 -19.58
CA ASN A 183 -15.89 -2.86 -21.00
C ASN A 183 -14.56 -3.57 -21.33
N ILE A 184 -13.43 -3.08 -20.81
CA ILE A 184 -12.12 -3.70 -21.00
C ILE A 184 -12.12 -5.15 -20.48
N LEU A 185 -12.57 -5.37 -19.25
CA LEU A 185 -12.60 -6.69 -18.64
C LEU A 185 -13.56 -7.65 -19.35
N ALA A 186 -14.68 -7.15 -19.87
CA ALA A 186 -15.65 -7.97 -20.58
C ALA A 186 -15.11 -8.52 -21.92
N GLU A 187 -14.23 -7.77 -22.58
CA GLU A 187 -13.64 -8.14 -23.87
C GLU A 187 -12.53 -9.20 -23.76
N GLU A 188 -11.96 -9.38 -22.57
CA GLU A 188 -10.90 -10.37 -22.30
C GLU A 188 -11.41 -11.82 -22.20
N THR A 189 -12.73 -12.02 -22.08
CA THR A 189 -13.36 -13.34 -22.04
C THR A 189 -14.09 -13.72 -23.32
N LEU A 190 -13.67 -14.84 -23.90
CA LEU A 190 -14.40 -15.60 -24.91
C LEU A 190 -14.92 -16.90 -24.30
N ASP A 191 -15.89 -16.84 -23.38
CA ASP A 191 -16.62 -18.07 -23.06
C ASP A 191 -18.08 -17.80 -22.69
N ILE A 192 -18.95 -18.53 -23.37
CA ILE A 192 -20.40 -18.38 -23.35
C ILE A 192 -20.91 -19.59 -22.59
N ASN A 193 -21.58 -19.35 -21.46
CA ASN A 193 -22.58 -20.19 -20.77
C ASN A 193 -22.33 -20.30 -19.26
N ALA A 194 -22.94 -19.40 -18.49
CA ALA A 194 -23.53 -19.74 -17.19
C ALA A 194 -24.49 -18.64 -16.75
N GLY A 195 -25.55 -19.05 -16.04
CA GLY A 195 -26.65 -18.17 -15.61
C GLY A 195 -26.24 -17.10 -14.60
N SER A 196 -27.08 -16.08 -14.51
CA SER A 196 -26.99 -14.98 -13.55
C SER A 196 -26.97 -15.51 -12.11
N PRO A 197 -26.02 -15.09 -11.26
CA PRO A 197 -26.06 -15.41 -9.84
C PRO A 197 -27.25 -14.75 -9.14
N GLU A 198 -27.93 -15.51 -8.29
CA GLU A 198 -28.74 -14.96 -7.21
C GLU A 198 -27.84 -14.33 -6.14
N ILE A 199 -28.32 -13.21 -5.60
CA ILE A 199 -27.67 -12.48 -4.52
C ILE A 199 -28.31 -12.91 -3.20
N ASN A 200 -27.54 -13.58 -2.35
CA ASN A 200 -27.91 -13.75 -0.95
C ASN A 200 -27.58 -12.47 -0.20
N SER A 201 -28.59 -11.91 0.44
CA SER A 201 -28.50 -10.68 1.19
C SER A 201 -27.99 -10.93 2.63
N PHE A 202 -27.10 -10.05 3.10
CA PHE A 202 -26.88 -9.68 4.51
C PHE A 202 -25.89 -10.42 5.42
N ALA A 203 -25.17 -11.46 4.97
CA ALA A 203 -24.12 -12.12 5.78
C ALA A 203 -22.69 -11.72 5.37
N ILE A 204 -22.43 -10.43 5.06
CA ILE A 204 -21.10 -9.97 4.63
C ILE A 204 -20.09 -10.17 5.77
N GLU A 205 -20.48 -9.78 6.99
CA GLU A 205 -19.65 -9.89 8.19
C GLU A 205 -19.33 -11.35 8.53
N ASP A 206 -20.31 -12.24 8.44
CA ASP A 206 -20.10 -13.68 8.67
C ASP A 206 -19.21 -14.29 7.59
N LYS A 207 -19.31 -13.81 6.34
CA LYS A 207 -18.43 -14.25 5.25
C LYS A 207 -17.00 -13.77 5.44
N ILE A 208 -16.80 -12.54 5.92
CA ILE A 208 -15.47 -12.01 6.24
C ILE A 208 -14.83 -12.91 7.30
N LEU A 209 -15.54 -13.17 8.40
CA LEU A 209 -15.06 -14.03 9.48
C LEU A 209 -14.82 -15.47 9.02
N PHE A 210 -15.72 -16.03 8.21
CA PHE A 210 -15.59 -17.40 7.71
C PHE A 210 -14.39 -17.61 6.78
N ASN A 211 -13.93 -16.55 6.11
CA ASN A 211 -12.82 -16.61 5.16
C ASN A 211 -11.52 -15.98 5.70
N ASP A 212 -11.45 -15.64 6.99
CA ASP A 212 -10.29 -14.98 7.62
C ASP A 212 -9.86 -13.69 6.88
N LEU A 213 -10.81 -12.80 6.60
CA LEU A 213 -10.62 -11.56 5.82
C LEU A 213 -10.68 -10.28 6.66
N GLU A 214 -10.40 -10.35 7.96
CA GLU A 214 -10.44 -9.19 8.88
C GLU A 214 -9.60 -8.01 8.37
N ASP A 215 -8.41 -8.28 7.83
CA ASP A 215 -7.50 -7.26 7.29
C ASP A 215 -7.97 -6.61 5.97
N ALA A 216 -9.02 -7.16 5.34
CA ALA A 216 -9.68 -6.60 4.16
C ALA A 216 -11.05 -5.99 4.48
N LYS A 217 -11.50 -6.10 5.73
CA LYS A 217 -12.83 -5.66 6.18
C LYS A 217 -13.10 -4.20 5.86
N ASP A 218 -12.15 -3.32 6.18
CA ASP A 218 -12.34 -1.87 5.98
C ASP A 218 -12.64 -1.53 4.51
N ILE A 219 -11.93 -2.16 3.57
CA ILE A 219 -12.14 -1.98 2.13
C ILE A 219 -13.47 -2.58 1.67
N ILE A 220 -13.86 -3.75 2.20
CA ILE A 220 -15.15 -4.37 1.88
C ILE A 220 -16.30 -3.49 2.39
N ASP A 221 -16.20 -2.99 3.62
CA ASP A 221 -17.21 -2.14 4.25
C ASP A 221 -17.32 -0.76 3.58
N GLU A 222 -16.19 -0.20 3.14
CA GLU A 222 -16.16 1.07 2.41
C GLU A 222 -16.85 0.96 1.04
N TYR A 223 -16.56 -0.10 0.28
CA TYR A 223 -17.02 -0.18 -1.12
C TYR A 223 -18.30 -0.99 -1.34
N LYS A 224 -18.82 -1.70 -0.33
CA LYS A 224 -20.12 -2.42 -0.46
C LYS A 224 -21.29 -1.52 -0.84
N ILE A 225 -21.21 -0.22 -0.52
CA ILE A 225 -22.24 0.77 -0.86
C ILE A 225 -22.46 0.93 -2.37
N PHE A 226 -21.44 0.62 -3.18
CA PHE A 226 -21.50 0.75 -4.64
C PHE A 226 -22.28 -0.38 -5.32
N TYR A 227 -22.69 -1.41 -4.57
CA TYR A 227 -23.36 -2.60 -5.09
C TYR A 227 -24.56 -2.27 -6.00
N HIS A 228 -25.51 -1.46 -5.53
CA HIS A 228 -26.69 -1.10 -6.32
C HIS A 228 -26.33 -0.33 -7.59
N ARG A 229 -25.38 0.60 -7.49
CA ARG A 229 -24.97 1.41 -8.63
C ARG A 229 -24.27 0.56 -9.69
N LEU A 230 -23.45 -0.41 -9.26
CA LEU A 230 -22.79 -1.32 -10.18
C LEU A 230 -23.77 -2.30 -10.83
N ASP A 231 -24.81 -2.72 -10.12
CA ASP A 231 -25.90 -3.54 -10.66
C ASP A 231 -26.66 -2.83 -11.79
N GLU A 232 -26.90 -1.53 -11.65
CA GLU A 232 -27.48 -0.70 -12.71
C GLU A 232 -26.56 -0.64 -13.95
N ILE A 233 -25.26 -0.39 -13.75
CA ILE A 233 -24.27 -0.36 -14.83
C ILE A 233 -24.21 -1.71 -15.57
N TYR A 234 -24.17 -2.82 -14.82
CA TYR A 234 -24.22 -4.16 -15.40
C TYR A 234 -25.50 -4.42 -16.19
N SER A 235 -26.65 -4.03 -15.65
CA SER A 235 -27.96 -4.19 -16.30
C SER A 235 -28.05 -3.42 -17.61
N GLU A 236 -27.44 -2.24 -17.70
CA GLU A 236 -27.34 -1.48 -18.94
C GLU A 236 -26.46 -2.19 -19.97
N PHE A 237 -25.29 -2.65 -19.55
CA PHE A 237 -24.36 -3.36 -20.43
C PHE A 237 -24.86 -4.71 -20.93
N ASP A 238 -25.58 -5.46 -20.11
CA ASP A 238 -26.14 -6.75 -20.51
C ASP A 238 -27.28 -6.59 -21.52
N ARG A 239 -28.03 -5.48 -21.45
CA ARG A 239 -29.05 -5.09 -22.43
C ARG A 239 -28.46 -4.83 -23.82
N GLU A 240 -27.18 -4.42 -23.89
CA GLU A 240 -26.44 -4.25 -25.15
C GLU A 240 -26.00 -5.59 -25.80
N GLY A 241 -26.28 -6.74 -25.15
CA GLY A 241 -26.26 -8.05 -25.80
C GLY A 241 -24.95 -8.84 -25.74
N LYS A 242 -24.16 -8.73 -24.65
CA LYS A 242 -22.89 -9.47 -24.50
C LYS A 242 -22.65 -10.14 -23.14
N ASN A 243 -23.62 -10.15 -22.23
CA ASN A 243 -23.43 -10.64 -20.85
C ASN A 243 -22.13 -10.10 -20.21
N LYS A 244 -21.87 -8.80 -20.38
CA LYS A 244 -20.60 -8.18 -19.96
C LYS A 244 -20.40 -8.32 -18.45
N SER A 245 -21.48 -8.28 -17.66
CA SER A 245 -21.41 -8.48 -16.22
C SER A 245 -20.86 -9.88 -15.86
N PHE A 246 -21.34 -10.91 -16.55
CA PHE A 246 -20.88 -12.28 -16.40
C PHE A 246 -19.40 -12.40 -16.73
N SER A 247 -18.97 -11.84 -17.86
CA SER A 247 -17.57 -11.81 -18.30
C SER A 247 -16.64 -11.23 -17.23
N VAL A 248 -16.99 -10.06 -16.69
CA VAL A 248 -16.19 -9.41 -15.62
C VAL A 248 -16.12 -10.28 -14.37
N LEU A 249 -17.25 -10.78 -13.89
CA LEU A 249 -17.30 -11.61 -12.68
C LEU A 249 -16.56 -12.95 -12.86
N GLN A 250 -16.62 -13.52 -14.07
CA GLN A 250 -15.93 -14.76 -14.42
C GLN A 250 -14.42 -14.55 -14.46
N GLU A 251 -13.94 -13.41 -14.98
CA GLU A 251 -12.52 -13.05 -14.93
C GLU A 251 -12.01 -12.97 -13.50
N ILE A 252 -12.71 -12.24 -12.63
CA ILE A 252 -12.34 -12.10 -11.22
C ILE A 252 -12.34 -13.48 -10.53
N ARG A 253 -13.37 -14.30 -10.79
CA ARG A 253 -13.46 -15.67 -10.27
C ARG A 253 -12.31 -16.55 -10.75
N ARG A 254 -11.93 -16.46 -12.03
CA ARG A 254 -10.80 -17.21 -12.59
C ARG A 254 -9.51 -16.88 -11.84
N ARG A 255 -9.22 -15.59 -11.60
CA ARG A 255 -8.06 -15.15 -10.81
C ARG A 255 -8.10 -15.68 -9.39
N TYR A 256 -9.26 -15.65 -8.74
CA TYR A 256 -9.43 -16.25 -7.42
C TYR A 256 -9.11 -17.75 -7.41
N ILE A 257 -9.63 -18.54 -8.35
CA ILE A 257 -9.36 -19.98 -8.43
C ILE A 257 -7.87 -20.27 -8.66
N GLU A 258 -7.20 -19.47 -9.50
CA GLU A 258 -5.76 -19.59 -9.75
C GLU A 258 -4.95 -19.29 -8.47
N LEU A 259 -5.26 -18.19 -7.79
CA LEU A 259 -4.55 -17.75 -6.58
C LEU A 259 -4.83 -18.64 -5.37
N ASN A 260 -6.06 -19.17 -5.22
CA ASN A 260 -6.45 -20.05 -4.12
C ASN A 260 -5.78 -21.43 -4.17
N ARG A 261 -5.12 -21.77 -5.30
CA ARG A 261 -4.27 -22.96 -5.42
C ARG A 261 -2.83 -22.72 -4.95
N LEU A 262 -2.47 -21.48 -4.63
CA LEU A 262 -1.15 -21.09 -4.15
C LEU A 262 -1.16 -20.95 -2.62
N ASN A 263 0.03 -20.97 -2.00
CA ASN A 263 0.21 -20.82 -0.56
C ASN A 263 0.12 -19.36 -0.10
N TYR A 264 -0.95 -18.66 -0.48
CA TYR A 264 -1.24 -17.30 -0.01
C TYR A 264 -2.24 -17.30 1.15
N THR A 265 -2.16 -16.29 2.00
CA THR A 265 -3.21 -16.02 3.00
C THR A 265 -4.49 -15.53 2.29
N PRO A 266 -5.69 -15.70 2.87
CA PRO A 266 -6.92 -15.19 2.26
C PRO A 266 -6.87 -13.69 1.95
N THR A 267 -6.33 -12.88 2.86
CA THR A 267 -6.09 -11.44 2.64
C THR A 267 -5.13 -11.18 1.48
N ASP A 268 -4.02 -11.92 1.38
CA ASP A 268 -3.11 -11.80 0.24
C ASP A 268 -3.79 -12.19 -1.08
N ILE A 269 -4.64 -13.22 -1.09
CA ILE A 269 -5.44 -13.59 -2.25
C ILE A 269 -6.35 -12.43 -2.66
N PHE A 270 -7.06 -11.81 -1.71
CA PHE A 270 -7.96 -10.69 -1.97
C PHE A 270 -7.23 -9.54 -2.68
N TYR A 271 -6.08 -9.12 -2.15
CA TYR A 271 -5.29 -8.03 -2.74
C TYR A 271 -4.55 -8.42 -4.03
N GLU A 272 -4.14 -9.68 -4.20
CA GLU A 272 -3.57 -10.15 -5.46
C GLU A 272 -4.62 -10.21 -6.58
N ILE A 273 -5.89 -10.53 -6.29
CA ILE A 273 -6.97 -10.45 -7.28
C ILE A 273 -7.05 -9.02 -7.82
N ILE A 274 -7.08 -8.03 -6.93
CA ILE A 274 -7.10 -6.61 -7.30
C ILE A 274 -5.90 -6.28 -8.21
N ASN A 275 -4.68 -6.66 -7.81
CA ASN A 275 -3.48 -6.44 -8.63
C ASN A 275 -3.57 -7.11 -10.00
N CYS A 276 -4.08 -8.35 -10.08
CA CYS A 276 -4.26 -9.08 -11.31
C CYS A 276 -5.26 -8.38 -12.23
N VAL A 277 -6.41 -7.96 -11.70
CA VAL A 277 -7.44 -7.26 -12.45
C VAL A 277 -6.89 -5.93 -13.01
N MET A 278 -6.18 -5.15 -12.19
CA MET A 278 -5.51 -3.93 -12.67
C MET A 278 -4.51 -4.20 -13.79
N LYS A 279 -3.71 -5.26 -13.69
CA LYS A 279 -2.74 -5.64 -14.74
C LYS A 279 -3.44 -6.01 -16.05
N VAL A 280 -4.58 -6.68 -15.99
CA VAL A 280 -5.40 -6.98 -17.18
C VAL A 280 -5.88 -5.67 -17.81
N ILE A 281 -6.42 -4.75 -17.00
CA ILE A 281 -6.93 -3.47 -17.50
C ILE A 281 -5.81 -2.65 -18.16
N ILE A 282 -4.67 -2.47 -17.49
CA ILE A 282 -3.52 -1.70 -18.01
C ILE A 282 -2.92 -2.36 -19.25
N GLY A 283 -2.97 -3.69 -19.34
CA GLY A 283 -2.42 -4.45 -20.46
C GLY A 283 -3.30 -4.46 -21.72
N SER A 284 -4.55 -4.02 -21.63
CA SER A 284 -5.49 -4.02 -22.75
C SER A 284 -5.12 -2.98 -23.81
N SER A 285 -5.31 -3.32 -25.09
CA SER A 285 -5.16 -2.37 -26.20
C SER A 285 -6.17 -1.22 -26.15
N ASN A 286 -7.28 -1.41 -25.43
CA ASN A 286 -8.35 -0.43 -25.29
C ASN A 286 -8.18 0.43 -24.02
N TYR A 287 -7.07 0.27 -23.30
CA TYR A 287 -6.79 1.05 -22.11
C TYR A 287 -6.54 2.52 -22.46
N ILE A 288 -7.34 3.38 -21.86
CA ILE A 288 -7.12 4.82 -21.81
C ILE A 288 -6.58 5.14 -20.43
N GLU A 289 -5.52 5.93 -20.35
CA GLU A 289 -4.84 6.26 -19.10
C GLU A 289 -5.84 6.84 -18.07
N ILE A 290 -5.99 6.11 -16.96
CA ILE A 290 -6.75 6.50 -15.77
C ILE A 290 -5.72 6.71 -14.64
N PRO A 291 -5.82 7.79 -13.83
CA PRO A 291 -4.97 7.97 -12.66
C PRO A 291 -4.96 6.72 -11.77
N MET A 292 -3.78 6.37 -11.25
CA MET A 292 -3.60 5.13 -10.48
C MET A 292 -4.58 5.03 -9.30
N GLU A 293 -4.83 6.14 -8.60
CA GLU A 293 -5.79 6.22 -7.49
C GLU A 293 -7.23 5.96 -7.93
N GLU A 294 -7.63 6.45 -9.11
CA GLU A 294 -8.97 6.24 -9.70
C GLU A 294 -9.12 4.79 -10.20
N LEU A 295 -8.08 4.24 -10.83
CA LEU A 295 -8.08 2.85 -11.31
C LEU A 295 -8.11 1.87 -10.14
N GLN A 296 -7.37 2.17 -9.07
CA GLN A 296 -7.38 1.40 -7.83
C GLN A 296 -8.79 1.35 -7.24
N LEU A 297 -9.44 2.51 -7.10
CA LEU A 297 -10.81 2.61 -6.60
C LEU A 297 -11.78 1.77 -7.44
N CYS A 298 -11.72 1.89 -8.77
CA CYS A 298 -12.60 1.12 -9.66
C CYS A 298 -12.38 -0.38 -9.48
N THR A 299 -11.14 -0.82 -9.32
CA THR A 299 -10.82 -2.24 -9.16
C THR A 299 -11.23 -2.76 -7.78
N ASP A 300 -11.03 -1.97 -6.73
CA ASP A 300 -11.48 -2.30 -5.37
C ASP A 300 -13.01 -2.52 -5.37
N ILE A 301 -13.78 -1.61 -5.98
CA ILE A 301 -15.25 -1.74 -6.12
C ILE A 301 -15.64 -3.04 -6.83
N LEU A 302 -15.00 -3.38 -7.95
CA LEU A 302 -15.33 -4.57 -8.73
C LEU A 302 -15.02 -5.88 -7.98
N VAL A 303 -13.90 -5.93 -7.25
CA VAL A 303 -13.53 -7.11 -6.47
C VAL A 303 -14.43 -7.26 -5.24
N VAL A 304 -14.78 -6.16 -4.57
CA VAL A 304 -15.77 -6.16 -3.48
C VAL A 304 -17.14 -6.61 -3.97
N ASP A 305 -17.60 -6.16 -5.15
CA ASP A 305 -18.86 -6.65 -5.73
C ASP A 305 -18.80 -8.16 -6.03
N ALA A 306 -17.71 -8.64 -6.62
CA ALA A 306 -17.52 -10.08 -6.84
C ALA A 306 -17.53 -10.89 -5.52
N PHE A 307 -17.00 -10.30 -4.44
CA PHE A 307 -17.08 -10.88 -3.10
C PHE A 307 -18.53 -10.93 -2.60
N ILE A 308 -19.28 -9.83 -2.68
CA ILE A 308 -20.68 -9.74 -2.26
C ILE A 308 -21.56 -10.73 -3.05
N ARG A 309 -21.36 -10.84 -4.36
CA ARG A 309 -22.08 -11.77 -5.26
C ARG A 309 -21.63 -13.23 -5.15
N CYS A 310 -20.85 -13.57 -4.12
CA CYS A 310 -20.33 -14.92 -3.88
C CYS A 310 -19.59 -15.54 -5.08
N LYS A 311 -18.92 -14.72 -5.88
CA LYS A 311 -18.11 -15.17 -7.01
C LYS A 311 -16.70 -15.55 -6.61
N ILE A 312 -16.20 -14.91 -5.55
CA ILE A 312 -14.94 -15.21 -4.88
C ILE A 312 -15.19 -15.45 -3.39
N PHE A 313 -14.32 -16.26 -2.78
CA PHE A 313 -14.43 -16.71 -1.39
C PHE A 313 -15.70 -17.54 -1.09
N ASN A 314 -15.63 -18.37 -0.05
CA ASN A 314 -16.69 -19.33 0.25
C ASN A 314 -17.87 -18.66 0.94
N ASN A 315 -19.09 -19.15 0.67
CA ASN A 315 -20.30 -18.74 1.38
C ASN A 315 -20.43 -19.55 2.69
N PRO A 316 -20.55 -18.91 3.87
CA PRO A 316 -20.70 -19.59 5.16
C PRO A 316 -21.95 -20.48 5.26
N GLU A 317 -23.03 -20.17 4.54
CA GLU A 317 -24.28 -20.97 4.55
C GLU A 317 -24.22 -22.21 3.63
N GLY A 318 -23.15 -22.37 2.85
CA GLY A 318 -23.05 -23.35 1.77
C GLY A 318 -24.03 -23.08 0.61
N TYR A 319 -23.88 -23.80 -0.50
CA TYR A 319 -24.85 -23.75 -1.63
C TYR A 319 -26.18 -24.48 -1.30
N ASN A 320 -26.51 -24.71 -0.03
CA ASN A 320 -27.61 -25.58 0.39
C ASN A 320 -28.96 -24.87 0.57
N HIS A 321 -29.02 -23.54 0.45
CA HIS A 321 -30.30 -22.82 0.37
C HIS A 321 -30.93 -22.81 -1.03
N VAL A 322 -30.32 -23.51 -2.01
CA VAL A 322 -30.81 -23.59 -3.40
C VAL A 322 -31.97 -24.60 -3.56
N ILE A 323 -32.48 -25.21 -2.49
CA ILE A 323 -33.67 -26.09 -2.58
C ILE A 323 -34.66 -25.78 -1.45
N THR A 324 -35.34 -24.64 -1.55
CA THR A 324 -36.69 -24.36 -1.03
C THR A 324 -36.92 -22.85 -1.20
N ARG A 325 -37.90 -22.32 -1.93
CA ARG A 325 -39.20 -22.85 -2.33
C ARG A 325 -39.78 -22.01 -3.45
#